data_AF-A0A964C2R4-F1
#
_entry.id   AF-A0A964C2R4-F1
#
_cell.length_a   1.000
_cell.length_b   1.000
_cell.length_c   1.000
_cell.angle_alpha   90.00
_cell.angle_beta   90.00
_cell.angle_gamma   90.00
#
_symmetry.space_group_name_H-M   'P 1'
#
loop_
_entity.id
_entity.type
_entity.pdbx_description
1 polymer ?
#
loop_
_entity_poly.entity_id
_entity_poly.type
_entity_poly.pdbx_seq_one_letter_code
_entity_poly.pdbx_strand_id
1 'polypeptide(L)'
;MSDSTSSESLAEVRDTPDKPITEPRLYPNIPIAPVATPPPMVSSLHAQLRTDLWQQYPSGVGYFQHRAKGNPNNIIKHYIATPDDMTLLPLDEAMQIINKFGLTAAKLHLIFAAHIMRQEEPWKSLFTLEGSDLIKEMGWDKRTDLPVSQKLNEIAKTAYALGCLAIKAIWIEGKHKKGGIRASVDTSRMWNIQIQLTGQQNLEGKIEDPDEVYITVQPGL
;
A
#
# COMPACT_ATOMS: atom_id res chain seq x y z
N MET A 1 44.97 24.84 46.03
CA MET A 1 45.87 24.01 45.23
C MET A 1 45.14 22.68 45.05
N SER A 2 44.29 22.58 44.02
CA SER A 2 44.59 21.93 42.72
C SER A 2 44.83 20.43 42.94
N ASP A 3 44.06 19.47 42.42
CA ASP A 3 43.46 19.40 41.09
C ASP A 3 42.13 18.63 41.08
N SER A 4 41.22 19.14 40.27
CA SER A 4 40.11 18.43 39.65
C SER A 4 40.63 17.61 38.47
N THR A 5 40.35 16.31 38.43
CA THR A 5 40.43 15.54 37.18
C THR A 5 39.06 14.93 36.92
N SER A 6 38.33 15.64 36.07
CA SER A 6 37.15 15.19 35.34
C SER A 6 37.45 13.89 34.60
N SER A 7 36.69 12.83 34.85
CA SER A 7 36.58 11.73 33.88
C SER A 7 35.26 11.89 33.15
N GLU A 8 35.40 12.30 31.90
CA GLU A 8 34.37 12.51 30.90
C GLU A 8 33.43 11.31 30.82
N SER A 9 32.13 11.61 30.90
CA SER A 9 31.07 10.70 30.51
C SER A 9 31.25 10.33 29.04
N LEU A 10 31.57 9.06 28.78
CA LEU A 10 31.40 8.45 27.48
C LEU A 10 29.91 8.57 27.13
N ALA A 11 29.58 9.56 26.31
CA ALA A 11 28.27 9.64 25.68
C ALA A 11 28.13 8.37 24.85
N GLU A 12 27.18 7.51 25.24
CA GLU A 12 26.74 6.37 24.45
C GLU A 12 26.48 6.86 23.02
N VAL A 13 27.27 6.33 22.09
CA VAL A 13 27.00 6.42 20.66
C VAL A 13 25.62 5.79 20.47
N ARG A 14 24.59 6.63 20.32
CA ARG A 14 23.25 6.17 19.97
C ARG A 14 23.37 5.44 18.65
N ASP A 15 23.18 4.13 18.71
CA ASP A 15 23.09 3.24 17.57
C ASP A 15 22.16 3.88 16.55
N THR A 16 22.69 4.29 15.40
CA THR A 16 21.84 4.69 14.28
C THR A 16 20.98 3.47 13.95
N PRO A 17 19.64 3.57 13.93
CA PRO A 17 18.81 2.41 13.67
C PRO A 17 19.26 1.76 12.36
N ASP A 18 19.62 0.48 12.44
CA ASP A 18 20.10 -0.28 11.27
C ASP A 18 19.12 -0.12 10.11
N LYS A 19 19.67 0.11 8.92
CA LYS A 19 18.87 0.24 7.70
C LYS A 19 17.99 -1.02 7.55
N PRO A 20 16.67 -0.87 7.29
CA PRO A 20 15.80 -2.02 7.09
C PRO A 20 16.33 -2.94 5.96
N ILE A 21 16.17 -4.24 6.13
CA ILE A 21 16.44 -5.21 5.06
C ILE A 21 15.39 -5.02 3.97
N THR A 22 15.81 -4.77 2.73
CA THR A 22 14.93 -4.48 1.60
C THR A 22 15.05 -5.54 0.50
N GLU A 23 13.95 -5.74 -0.23
CA GLU A 23 13.94 -6.59 -1.40
C GLU A 23 14.75 -5.98 -2.54
N PRO A 24 15.44 -6.80 -3.34
CA PRO A 24 16.09 -6.33 -4.55
C PRO A 24 15.06 -5.90 -5.60
N ARG A 25 15.46 -4.98 -6.47
CA ARG A 25 14.62 -4.48 -7.58
C ARG A 25 13.99 -5.57 -8.43
N LEU A 26 12.85 -5.26 -9.05
CA LEU A 26 12.14 -6.10 -10.02
C LEU A 26 12.94 -6.37 -11.29
N TYR A 27 13.60 -5.35 -11.83
CA TYR A 27 14.23 -5.44 -13.14
C TYR A 27 15.74 -5.20 -13.07
N PRO A 28 16.53 -6.07 -12.39
CA PRO A 28 17.98 -5.91 -12.36
C PRO A 28 18.59 -6.34 -13.70
N ASN A 29 18.11 -7.47 -14.27
CA ASN A 29 18.69 -8.07 -15.48
C ASN A 29 17.64 -8.50 -16.52
N ILE A 30 16.38 -8.73 -16.10
CA ILE A 30 15.29 -9.19 -16.97
C ILE A 30 14.20 -8.11 -16.96
N PRO A 31 13.73 -7.63 -18.13
CA PRO A 31 12.75 -6.54 -18.20
C PRO A 31 11.30 -7.01 -17.96
N ILE A 32 11.12 -8.19 -17.38
CA ILE A 32 9.82 -8.84 -17.19
C ILE A 32 9.75 -9.38 -15.77
N ALA A 33 8.62 -9.13 -15.10
CA ALA A 33 8.28 -9.73 -13.82
C ALA A 33 6.87 -10.32 -13.89
N PRO A 34 6.63 -11.54 -13.37
CA PRO A 34 5.27 -12.05 -13.22
C PRO A 34 4.51 -11.21 -12.19
N VAL A 35 3.19 -11.10 -12.36
CA VAL A 35 2.33 -10.33 -11.46
C VAL A 35 1.13 -11.19 -11.05
N ALA A 36 0.77 -11.15 -9.77
CA ALA A 36 -0.45 -11.79 -9.29
C ALA A 36 -1.68 -11.12 -9.92
N THR A 37 -2.54 -11.90 -10.58
CA THR A 37 -3.77 -11.42 -11.23
C THR A 37 -5.09 -12.06 -10.72
N PRO A 38 -5.22 -12.43 -9.43
CA PRO A 38 -6.50 -12.91 -8.92
C PRO A 38 -7.57 -11.80 -8.98
N PRO A 39 -8.87 -12.15 -8.92
CA PRO A 39 -9.95 -11.18 -9.03
C PRO A 39 -9.87 -9.97 -8.06
N PRO A 40 -9.44 -10.14 -6.79
CA PRO A 40 -9.12 -9.00 -5.91
C PRO A 40 -8.13 -8.00 -6.49
N MET A 41 -6.97 -8.46 -6.98
CA MET A 41 -5.94 -7.58 -7.56
C MET A 41 -6.48 -6.80 -8.77
N VAL A 42 -7.13 -7.50 -9.71
CA VAL A 42 -7.65 -6.86 -10.93
C VAL A 42 -8.79 -5.89 -10.63
N SER A 43 -9.68 -6.23 -9.69
CA SER A 43 -10.77 -5.34 -9.31
C SER A 43 -10.29 -4.12 -8.50
N SER A 44 -9.26 -4.28 -7.66
CA SER A 44 -8.58 -3.17 -6.98
C SER A 44 -7.94 -2.20 -7.97
N LEU A 45 -7.27 -2.73 -9.01
CA LEU A 45 -6.73 -1.92 -10.09
C LEU A 45 -7.82 -1.11 -10.78
N HIS A 46 -8.98 -1.71 -11.06
CA HIS A 46 -10.12 -0.98 -11.62
C HIS A 46 -10.65 0.09 -10.68
N ALA A 47 -10.79 -0.19 -9.38
CA ALA A 47 -11.23 0.79 -8.39
C ALA A 47 -10.31 2.01 -8.31
N GLN A 48 -9.01 1.81 -8.53
CA GLN A 48 -8.00 2.88 -8.58
C GLN A 48 -8.04 3.68 -9.89
N LEU A 49 -8.34 3.04 -11.02
CA LEU A 49 -8.35 3.68 -12.34
C LEU A 49 -9.69 4.32 -12.70
N ARG A 50 -10.79 3.83 -12.14
CA ARG A 50 -12.16 4.25 -12.45
C ARG A 50 -12.81 4.92 -11.24
N THR A 51 -12.21 6.01 -10.82
CA THR A 51 -12.71 6.85 -9.71
C THR A 51 -14.13 7.36 -9.99
N ASP A 52 -14.50 7.50 -11.26
CA ASP A 52 -15.83 7.86 -11.76
C ASP A 52 -16.93 6.83 -11.47
N LEU A 53 -16.56 5.58 -11.17
CA LEU A 53 -17.52 4.48 -10.94
C LEU A 53 -17.78 4.23 -9.44
N TRP A 54 -17.15 5.00 -8.56
CA TRP A 54 -17.46 4.96 -7.12
C TRP A 54 -18.87 5.49 -6.87
N GLN A 55 -19.60 4.80 -6.00
CA GLN A 55 -20.99 5.06 -5.66
C GLN A 55 -21.14 5.24 -4.16
N GLN A 56 -22.30 5.71 -3.74
CA GLN A 56 -22.64 5.91 -2.34
C GLN A 56 -23.82 5.01 -1.95
N TYR A 57 -23.76 4.41 -0.76
CA TYR A 57 -24.95 3.84 -0.13
C TYR A 57 -25.84 4.93 0.49
N PRO A 58 -27.13 4.64 0.77
CA PRO A 58 -27.97 5.54 1.56
C PRO A 58 -27.38 5.91 2.94
N SER A 59 -26.51 5.06 3.49
CA SER A 59 -25.77 5.32 4.74
C SER A 59 -24.63 6.34 4.59
N GLY A 60 -24.33 6.80 3.37
CA GLY A 60 -23.25 7.73 3.08
C GLY A 60 -21.91 7.08 2.72
N VAL A 61 -21.74 5.78 2.97
CA VAL A 61 -20.48 5.06 2.73
C VAL A 61 -20.21 4.92 1.22
N GLY A 62 -19.00 5.28 0.81
CA GLY A 62 -18.52 5.13 -0.56
C GLY A 62 -18.13 3.68 -0.89
N TYR A 63 -18.44 3.21 -2.09
CA TYR A 63 -18.04 1.89 -2.55
C TYR A 63 -17.82 1.82 -4.05
N PHE A 64 -16.92 0.93 -4.48
CA PHE A 64 -16.81 0.46 -5.86
C PHE A 64 -17.17 -1.02 -5.91
N GLN A 65 -17.89 -1.45 -6.95
CA GLN A 65 -18.34 -2.84 -7.07
C GLN A 65 -17.86 -3.48 -8.38
N HIS A 66 -17.24 -4.64 -8.25
CA HIS A 66 -16.92 -5.54 -9.35
C HIS A 66 -17.75 -6.82 -9.26
N ARG A 67 -18.26 -7.30 -10.40
CA ARG A 67 -18.92 -8.60 -10.52
C ARG A 67 -18.03 -9.55 -11.31
N ALA A 68 -17.87 -10.77 -10.83
CA ALA A 68 -17.07 -11.77 -11.55
C ALA A 68 -17.75 -12.13 -12.88
N LYS A 69 -16.95 -12.34 -13.93
CA LYS A 69 -17.47 -12.73 -15.26
C LYS A 69 -18.14 -14.10 -15.27
N GLY A 70 -17.66 -15.05 -14.46
CA GLY A 70 -18.17 -16.42 -14.43
C GLY A 70 -19.53 -16.53 -13.74
N ASN A 71 -19.59 -16.21 -12.45
CA ASN A 71 -20.84 -16.13 -11.70
C ASN A 71 -21.10 -14.68 -11.29
N PRO A 72 -22.09 -13.98 -11.89
CA PRO A 72 -22.34 -12.56 -11.61
C PRO A 72 -22.88 -12.29 -10.20
N ASN A 73 -23.22 -13.33 -9.44
CA ASN A 73 -23.55 -13.25 -8.02
C ASN A 73 -22.30 -13.24 -7.13
N ASN A 74 -21.13 -13.58 -7.67
CA ASN A 74 -19.87 -13.37 -6.99
C ASN A 74 -19.47 -11.90 -7.15
N ILE A 75 -19.31 -11.22 -6.02
CA ILE A 75 -19.15 -9.76 -5.96
C ILE A 75 -17.90 -9.45 -5.16
N ILE A 76 -17.11 -8.52 -5.66
CA ILE A 76 -16.04 -7.87 -4.90
C ILE A 76 -16.42 -6.41 -4.73
N LYS A 77 -16.48 -5.95 -3.49
CA LYS A 77 -16.69 -4.54 -3.16
C LYS A 77 -15.39 -3.96 -2.61
N HIS A 78 -15.12 -2.74 -3.03
CA HIS A 78 -14.00 -1.94 -2.54
C HIS A 78 -14.55 -0.76 -1.75
N TYR A 79 -13.85 -0.42 -0.68
CA TYR A 79 -14.17 0.68 0.22
C TYR A 79 -12.87 1.42 0.56
N ILE A 80 -13.00 2.65 1.06
CA ILE A 80 -11.90 3.32 1.73
C ILE A 80 -12.11 3.16 3.23
N ALA A 81 -11.06 2.72 3.92
CA ALA A 81 -11.05 2.57 5.36
C ALA A 81 -9.88 3.31 5.98
N THR A 82 -10.06 3.75 7.23
CA THR A 82 -8.99 4.29 8.07
C THR A 82 -7.80 3.31 8.14
N PRO A 83 -6.54 3.78 8.26
CA PRO A 83 -5.37 2.90 8.39
C PRO A 83 -5.31 2.07 9.68
N ASP A 84 -5.93 2.54 10.75
CA ASP A 84 -5.71 1.95 12.09
C ASP A 84 -6.67 0.80 12.41
N ASP A 85 -7.95 0.92 12.07
CA ASP A 85 -9.01 0.02 12.57
C ASP A 85 -10.00 -0.50 11.50
N MET A 86 -9.72 -0.27 10.21
CA MET A 86 -10.60 -0.62 9.09
C MET A 86 -12.01 0.00 9.15
N THR A 87 -12.19 1.09 9.89
CA THR A 87 -13.45 1.86 9.88
C THR A 87 -13.69 2.44 8.49
N LEU A 88 -14.84 2.13 7.90
CA LEU A 88 -15.21 2.57 6.54
C LEU A 88 -15.55 4.06 6.54
N LEU A 89 -15.00 4.79 5.57
CA LEU A 89 -15.21 6.23 5.45
C LEU A 89 -16.50 6.55 4.67
N PRO A 90 -17.22 7.62 5.08
CA PRO A 90 -18.18 8.31 4.22
C PRO A 90 -17.57 8.69 2.86
N LEU A 91 -18.37 8.75 1.80
CA LEU A 91 -17.85 8.98 0.44
C LEU A 91 -17.09 10.31 0.31
N ASP A 92 -17.59 11.39 0.90
CA ASP A 92 -16.95 12.71 0.89
C ASP A 92 -15.55 12.70 1.51
N GLU A 93 -15.36 12.01 2.63
CA GLU A 93 -14.04 11.78 3.23
C GLU A 93 -13.19 10.82 2.38
N ALA A 94 -13.79 9.72 1.91
CA ALA A 94 -13.14 8.74 1.05
C ALA A 94 -12.60 9.35 -0.25
N MET A 95 -13.27 10.37 -0.80
CA MET A 95 -12.83 11.07 -2.01
C MET A 95 -11.44 11.70 -1.84
N GLN A 96 -11.02 12.07 -0.63
CA GLN A 96 -9.66 12.58 -0.38
C GLN A 96 -8.58 11.52 -0.66
N ILE A 97 -8.90 10.25 -0.49
CA ILE A 97 -8.04 9.11 -0.81
C ILE A 97 -8.23 8.68 -2.28
N ILE A 98 -9.48 8.59 -2.74
CA ILE A 98 -9.81 8.17 -4.12
C ILE A 98 -9.18 9.12 -5.13
N ASN A 99 -9.13 10.43 -4.85
CA ASN A 99 -8.49 11.41 -5.72
C ASN A 99 -6.96 11.27 -5.79
N LYS A 100 -6.34 10.50 -4.89
CA LYS A 100 -4.91 10.12 -4.96
C LYS A 100 -4.69 8.85 -5.78
N PHE A 101 -5.76 8.13 -6.12
CA PHE A 101 -5.66 7.05 -7.09
C PHE A 101 -5.45 7.58 -8.51
N GLY A 102 -5.30 6.65 -9.46
CA GLY A 102 -4.96 6.92 -10.84
C GLY A 102 -3.80 6.03 -11.29
N LEU A 103 -3.12 6.46 -12.36
CA LEU A 103 -2.08 5.64 -12.98
C LEU A 103 -0.90 5.34 -12.05
N THR A 104 -0.52 6.29 -11.18
CA THR A 104 0.57 6.10 -10.21
C THR A 104 0.23 5.01 -9.19
N ALA A 105 -0.97 5.07 -8.59
CA ALA A 105 -1.46 4.04 -7.67
C ALA A 105 -1.56 2.67 -8.35
N ALA A 106 -2.10 2.64 -9.56
CA ALA A 106 -2.19 1.42 -10.37
C ALA A 106 -0.83 0.77 -10.65
N LYS A 107 0.18 1.58 -11.00
CA LYS A 107 1.56 1.09 -11.20
C LYS A 107 2.17 0.55 -9.92
N LEU A 108 2.06 1.29 -8.82
CA LEU A 108 2.61 0.86 -7.53
C LEU A 108 1.92 -0.42 -7.02
N HIS A 109 0.60 -0.53 -7.21
CA HIS A 109 -0.16 -1.75 -6.93
C HIS A 109 0.38 -2.96 -7.73
N LEU A 110 0.69 -2.78 -9.01
CA LEU A 110 1.28 -3.84 -9.85
C LEU A 110 2.71 -4.19 -9.43
N ILE A 111 3.51 -3.21 -8.99
CA ILE A 111 4.85 -3.44 -8.43
C ILE A 111 4.75 -4.27 -7.15
N PHE A 112 3.84 -3.95 -6.23
CA PHE A 112 3.61 -4.78 -5.03
C PHE A 112 3.18 -6.20 -5.40
N ALA A 113 2.26 -6.34 -6.35
CA ALA A 113 1.82 -7.65 -6.83
C ALA A 113 2.93 -8.45 -7.55
N ALA A 114 3.93 -7.78 -8.14
CA ALA A 114 5.11 -8.42 -8.71
C ALA A 114 6.10 -8.89 -7.63
N HIS A 115 6.34 -8.06 -6.61
CA HIS A 115 7.21 -8.42 -5.49
C HIS A 115 6.62 -9.57 -4.65
N ILE A 116 5.31 -9.61 -4.46
CA ILE A 116 4.60 -10.75 -3.84
C ILE A 116 4.93 -12.06 -4.55
N MET A 117 4.97 -12.07 -5.88
CA MET A 117 5.21 -13.30 -6.67
C MET A 117 6.63 -13.84 -6.52
N ARG A 118 7.54 -13.10 -5.88
CA ARG A 118 8.90 -13.54 -5.54
C ARG A 118 9.00 -14.17 -4.16
N GLN A 119 7.98 -13.96 -3.33
CA GLN A 119 7.94 -14.49 -1.98
C GLN A 119 7.61 -15.99 -2.01
N GLU A 120 8.15 -16.72 -1.05
CA GLU A 120 7.88 -18.16 -0.92
C GLU A 120 6.41 -18.43 -0.59
N GLU A 121 5.79 -17.58 0.25
CA GLU A 121 4.38 -17.69 0.63
C GLU A 121 3.62 -16.39 0.30
N PRO A 122 3.27 -16.18 -0.99
CA PRO A 122 2.66 -14.95 -1.51
C PRO A 122 1.40 -14.44 -0.79
N TRP A 123 0.70 -15.28 -0.02
CA TRP A 123 -0.54 -14.94 0.69
C TRP A 123 -0.32 -14.42 2.12
N LYS A 124 0.91 -14.46 2.66
CA LYS A 124 1.16 -13.97 4.03
C LYS A 124 2.52 -13.30 4.24
N SER A 125 3.45 -13.46 3.29
CA SER A 125 4.78 -12.86 3.38
C SER A 125 4.72 -11.33 3.50
N LEU A 126 5.64 -10.81 4.31
CA LEU A 126 5.91 -9.39 4.51
C LEU A 126 7.24 -9.08 3.81
N PHE A 127 7.30 -7.99 3.07
CA PHE A 127 8.54 -7.54 2.42
C PHE A 127 8.67 -6.02 2.47
N THR A 128 9.89 -5.51 2.46
CA THR A 128 10.16 -4.07 2.51
C THR A 128 10.81 -3.60 1.22
N LEU A 129 10.29 -2.52 0.65
CA LEU A 129 10.82 -1.89 -0.56
C LEU A 129 11.48 -0.56 -0.23
N GLU A 130 12.58 -0.28 -0.92
CA GLU A 130 13.30 0.99 -0.84
C GLU A 130 12.76 1.98 -1.89
N GLY A 131 12.50 3.22 -1.48
CA GLY A 131 11.88 4.26 -2.29
C GLY A 131 12.73 4.67 -3.49
N SER A 132 14.05 4.78 -3.33
CA SER A 132 14.97 5.07 -4.44
C SER A 132 14.97 3.99 -5.52
N ASP A 133 14.68 2.75 -5.16
CA ASP A 133 14.50 1.66 -6.12
C ASP A 133 13.12 1.68 -6.77
N LEU A 134 12.07 1.99 -6.02
CA LEU A 134 10.74 2.25 -6.56
C LEU A 134 10.72 3.40 -7.56
N ILE A 135 11.52 4.46 -7.38
CA ILE A 135 11.67 5.54 -8.38
C ILE A 135 12.09 4.97 -9.74
N LYS A 136 13.01 4.01 -9.76
CA LYS A 136 13.49 3.37 -10.99
C LYS A 136 12.43 2.44 -11.57
N GLU A 137 11.77 1.63 -10.73
CA GLU A 137 10.70 0.72 -11.16
C GLU A 137 9.47 1.44 -11.71
N MET A 138 9.18 2.64 -11.19
CA MET A 138 8.14 3.53 -11.70
C MET A 138 8.52 4.22 -13.02
N GLY A 139 9.80 4.12 -13.43
CA GLY A 139 10.37 4.80 -14.60
C GLY A 139 10.58 6.30 -14.39
N TRP A 140 10.82 6.73 -13.16
CA TRP A 140 11.00 8.13 -12.77
C TRP A 140 12.47 8.52 -12.58
N ASP A 141 13.42 7.62 -12.83
CA ASP A 141 14.86 7.88 -12.77
C ASP A 141 15.28 9.03 -13.70
N LYS A 142 14.70 9.10 -14.90
CA LYS A 142 14.97 10.15 -15.90
C LYS A 142 14.11 11.40 -15.75
N ARG A 143 13.15 11.40 -14.83
CA ARG A 143 12.23 12.52 -14.63
C ARG A 143 12.96 13.66 -13.90
N THR A 144 13.17 14.80 -14.54
CA THR A 144 13.94 15.93 -13.96
C THR A 144 13.08 17.08 -13.44
N ASP A 145 11.78 17.08 -13.73
CA ASP A 145 10.82 18.10 -13.24
C ASP A 145 10.60 18.05 -11.73
N LEU A 146 10.93 16.93 -11.07
CA LEU A 146 10.74 16.77 -9.63
C LEU A 146 12.03 16.27 -8.95
N PRO A 147 12.45 16.87 -7.82
CA PRO A 147 13.57 16.38 -7.02
C PRO A 147 13.26 15.01 -6.41
N VAL A 148 14.30 14.31 -5.95
CA VAL A 148 14.19 12.96 -5.38
C VAL A 148 13.26 12.94 -4.17
N SER A 149 13.38 13.89 -3.23
CA SER A 149 12.53 13.98 -2.04
C SER A 149 11.03 14.07 -2.40
N GLN A 150 10.69 14.82 -3.45
CA GLN A 150 9.30 14.92 -3.92
C GLN A 150 8.82 13.62 -4.57
N LYS A 151 9.66 12.92 -5.34
CA LYS A 151 9.30 11.59 -5.88
C LYS A 151 9.04 10.58 -4.76
N LEU A 152 9.90 10.59 -3.73
CA LEU A 152 9.78 9.76 -2.53
C LEU A 152 8.47 10.06 -1.77
N ASN A 153 8.16 11.34 -1.55
CA ASN A 153 6.90 11.75 -0.95
C ASN A 153 5.68 11.29 -1.75
N GLU A 154 5.70 11.39 -3.08
CA GLU A 154 4.60 10.91 -3.92
C GLU A 154 4.44 9.39 -3.84
N ILE A 155 5.53 8.63 -3.76
CA ILE A 155 5.51 7.18 -3.52
C ILE A 155 4.88 6.88 -2.15
N ALA A 156 5.30 7.56 -1.09
CA ALA A 156 4.75 7.40 0.26
C ALA A 156 3.25 7.72 0.32
N LYS A 157 2.81 8.86 -0.24
CA LYS A 157 1.39 9.24 -0.31
C LYS A 157 0.56 8.23 -1.08
N THR A 158 1.09 7.71 -2.18
CA THR A 158 0.42 6.70 -3.01
C THR A 158 0.31 5.38 -2.26
N ALA A 159 1.38 4.93 -1.60
CA ALA A 159 1.39 3.72 -0.79
C ALA A 159 0.37 3.82 0.36
N TYR A 160 0.31 4.96 1.04
CA TYR A 160 -0.70 5.21 2.07
C TYR A 160 -2.12 5.07 1.53
N ALA A 161 -2.41 5.67 0.37
CA ALA A 161 -3.71 5.55 -0.27
C ALA A 161 -4.06 4.10 -0.62
N LEU A 162 -3.09 3.32 -1.13
CA LEU A 162 -3.26 1.88 -1.37
C LEU A 162 -3.55 1.10 -0.08
N GLY A 163 -2.94 1.48 1.04
CA GLY A 163 -3.17 0.87 2.35
C GLY A 163 -4.56 1.16 2.91
N CYS A 164 -5.22 2.22 2.45
CA CYS A 164 -6.60 2.56 2.82
C CYS A 164 -7.65 1.76 2.02
N LEU A 165 -7.27 1.03 0.97
CA LEU A 165 -8.21 0.28 0.14
C LEU A 165 -8.63 -1.02 0.84
N ALA A 166 -9.87 -1.07 1.29
CA ALA A 166 -10.49 -2.26 1.87
C ALA A 166 -11.28 -3.03 0.82
N ILE A 167 -11.30 -4.35 0.94
CA ILE A 167 -11.98 -5.29 0.07
C ILE A 167 -12.98 -6.12 0.87
N LYS A 168 -14.14 -6.38 0.27
CA LYS A 168 -15.11 -7.39 0.69
C LYS A 168 -15.42 -8.32 -0.48
N ALA A 169 -15.02 -9.57 -0.39
CA ALA A 169 -15.31 -10.59 -1.38
C ALA A 169 -16.50 -11.44 -0.93
N ILE A 170 -17.47 -11.65 -1.83
CA ILE A 170 -18.65 -12.47 -1.61
C ILE A 170 -18.67 -13.54 -2.70
N TRP A 171 -18.52 -14.81 -2.31
CA TRP A 171 -18.52 -15.95 -3.25
C TRP A 171 -19.73 -16.84 -2.98
N ILE A 172 -20.52 -17.12 -4.03
CA ILE A 172 -21.66 -18.03 -3.95
C ILE A 172 -21.20 -19.47 -4.21
N GLU A 173 -21.37 -20.33 -3.21
CA GLU A 173 -20.94 -21.73 -3.23
C GLU A 173 -22.09 -22.71 -3.58
N GLY A 174 -23.30 -22.18 -3.83
CA GLY A 174 -24.47 -22.97 -4.24
C GLY A 174 -25.63 -22.89 -3.24
N LYS A 175 -26.43 -23.96 -3.16
CA LYS A 175 -27.58 -24.03 -2.25
C LYS A 175 -27.15 -24.51 -0.87
N HIS A 176 -27.67 -23.87 0.17
CA HIS A 176 -27.47 -24.30 1.55
C HIS A 176 -28.38 -25.50 1.88
N LYS A 177 -27.89 -26.45 2.70
CA LYS A 177 -28.60 -27.71 3.01
C LYS A 177 -29.97 -27.51 3.68
N LYS A 178 -30.16 -26.40 4.38
CA LYS A 178 -31.42 -26.03 5.07
C LYS A 178 -32.30 -25.08 4.26
N GLY A 179 -32.07 -24.96 2.94
CA GLY A 179 -32.64 -23.92 2.10
C GLY A 179 -31.81 -22.62 2.14
N GLY A 180 -31.98 -21.78 1.11
CA GLY A 180 -31.20 -20.56 0.92
C GLY A 180 -29.92 -20.74 0.09
N ILE A 181 -29.16 -19.65 -0.07
CA ILE A 181 -27.89 -19.61 -0.79
C ILE A 181 -26.74 -19.72 0.22
N ARG A 182 -25.76 -20.58 -0.07
CA ARG A 182 -24.50 -20.65 0.68
C ARG A 182 -23.50 -19.69 0.05
N ALA A 183 -22.91 -18.82 0.86
CA ALA A 183 -21.89 -17.88 0.41
C ALA A 183 -20.78 -17.75 1.45
N SER A 184 -19.53 -17.56 0.99
CA SER A 184 -18.44 -17.08 1.83
C SER A 184 -18.32 -15.57 1.69
N VAL A 185 -17.96 -14.90 2.79
CA VAL A 185 -17.80 -13.46 2.85
C VAL A 185 -16.52 -13.15 3.60
N ASP A 186 -15.54 -12.60 2.91
CA ASP A 186 -14.23 -12.24 3.44
C ASP A 186 -14.07 -10.72 3.38
N THR A 187 -13.47 -10.11 4.40
CA THR A 187 -13.26 -8.65 4.46
C THR A 187 -11.88 -8.34 5.05
N SER A 188 -11.08 -7.56 4.33
CA SER A 188 -9.71 -7.18 4.69
C SER A 188 -9.29 -5.89 4.00
N ARG A 189 -8.03 -5.49 4.19
CA ARG A 189 -7.32 -4.58 3.27
C ARG A 189 -6.88 -5.32 2.02
N MET A 190 -6.73 -4.61 0.91
CA MET A 190 -5.97 -5.14 -0.23
C MET A 190 -4.48 -5.26 0.14
N TRP A 191 -3.95 -4.24 0.84
CA TRP A 191 -2.56 -4.17 1.29
C TRP A 191 -2.50 -3.67 2.73
N ASN A 192 -1.78 -4.38 3.59
CA ASN A 192 -1.30 -3.82 4.85
C ASN A 192 0.04 -3.13 4.54
N ILE A 193 0.11 -1.83 4.82
CA ILE A 193 1.26 -1.00 4.44
C ILE A 193 1.76 -0.23 5.67
N GLN A 194 3.06 -0.34 5.93
CA GLN A 194 3.78 0.51 6.85
C GLN A 194 4.78 1.36 6.06
N ILE A 195 4.85 2.65 6.41
CA ILE A 195 5.73 3.62 5.75
C ILE A 195 6.67 4.20 6.79
N GLN A 196 7.97 4.15 6.49
CA GLN A 196 9.01 4.78 7.28
C GLN A 196 9.73 5.81 6.40
N LEU A 197 9.75 7.06 6.86
CA LEU A 197 10.52 8.14 6.23
C LEU A 197 11.84 8.30 6.97
N THR A 198 12.93 8.50 6.25
CA THR A 198 14.23 8.89 6.84
C THR A 198 14.72 10.18 6.20
N GLY A 199 15.23 11.09 7.02
CA GLY A 199 15.74 12.38 6.59
C GLY A 199 15.84 13.36 7.74
N GLN A 200 16.17 14.61 7.42
CA GLN A 200 16.23 15.68 8.41
C GLN A 200 14.83 16.04 8.93
N GLN A 201 14.67 16.05 10.25
CA GLN A 201 13.44 16.53 10.90
C GLN A 201 13.44 18.06 10.97
N ASN A 202 12.28 18.67 10.73
CA ASN A 202 12.01 20.07 11.02
C ASN A 202 11.74 20.28 12.52
N LEU A 203 11.47 21.53 12.92
CA LEU A 203 11.22 21.90 14.33
C LEU A 203 9.96 21.23 14.90
N GLU A 204 9.04 20.81 14.04
CA GLU A 204 7.81 20.09 14.37
C GLU A 204 8.00 18.56 14.40
N GLY A 205 9.21 18.06 14.19
CA GLY A 205 9.54 16.63 14.18
C GLY A 205 9.11 15.89 12.91
N LYS A 206 8.70 16.61 11.86
CA LYS A 206 8.30 16.03 10.56
C LYS A 206 9.48 15.99 9.59
N ILE A 207 9.48 14.99 8.73
CA ILE A 207 10.42 14.87 7.61
C ILE A 207 9.66 15.33 6.36
N GLU A 208 9.89 16.57 5.93
CA GLU A 208 9.23 17.14 4.74
C GLU A 208 9.96 16.75 3.45
N ASP A 209 11.29 16.72 3.49
CA ASP A 209 12.15 16.29 2.40
C ASP A 209 12.89 15.00 2.80
N PRO A 210 12.28 13.82 2.58
CA PRO A 210 12.93 12.56 2.93
C PRO A 210 14.15 12.31 2.05
N ASP A 211 15.21 11.82 2.67
CA ASP A 211 16.38 11.25 2.01
C ASP A 211 16.04 9.86 1.43
N GLU A 212 15.18 9.11 2.13
CA GLU A 212 14.69 7.79 1.69
C GLU A 212 13.31 7.46 2.31
N VAL A 213 12.60 6.53 1.67
CA VAL A 213 11.32 5.97 2.12
C VAL A 213 11.40 4.45 2.11
N TYR A 214 11.02 3.80 3.20
CA TYR A 214 10.85 2.36 3.26
C TYR A 214 9.37 2.02 3.33
N ILE A 215 8.91 1.13 2.45
CA ILE A 215 7.52 0.67 2.41
C ILE A 215 7.51 -0.82 2.69
N THR A 216 7.01 -1.18 3.86
CA THR A 216 6.77 -2.57 4.21
C THR A 216 5.35 -2.95 3.81
N VAL A 217 5.22 -4.02 3.02
CA VAL A 217 3.97 -4.44 2.38
C VAL A 217 3.67 -5.88 2.76
N GLN A 218 2.40 -6.13 3.06
CA GLN A 218 1.83 -7.48 3.18
C GLN A 218 0.47 -7.50 2.46
N PRO A 219 0.14 -8.55 1.71
CA PRO A 219 -1.22 -8.73 1.21
C PRO A 219 -2.21 -8.87 2.38
N GLY A 220 -3.41 -8.31 2.25
CA GLY A 220 -4.49 -8.59 3.20
C GLY A 220 -5.40 -9.71 2.70
N LEU A 221 -5.82 -10.60 3.63
CA LEU A 221 -6.53 -11.89 3.43
C LEU A 221 -6.14 -12.71 2.20
#